data_AF-A0A967SVZ0-F1
#
_entry.id   AF-A0A967SVZ0-F1
#
_cell.length_a   1.000
_cell.length_b   1.000
_cell.length_c   1.000
_cell.angle_alpha   90.00
_cell.angle_beta   90.00
_cell.angle_gamma   90.00
#
_symmetry.space_group_name_H-M   'P 1'
#
loop_
_entity.id
_entity.type
_entity.pdbx_description
1 polymer ?
#
loop_
_entity_poly.entity_id
_entity_poly.type
_entity_poly.pdbx_seq_one_letter_code
_entity_poly.pdbx_strand_id
1 'polypeptide(L)'
;DYQRKDDLRQMVKDHFAILKVGPWLTFSFRETVLALANIENEWLSRRKGISVSNLIRVIEKTMKENPGYWQKHYHGDKNELTRAFKYSYSDRIRYYWPFPEINTALNKLLGNLRDNPIPLSLLSQFLPTQYQAVREGQIQNTPEDLIYHKIMEVTSVYAEATQMANKEGSRQTASDLAEYRKEVKI
;
A
#
# COMPACT_ATOMS: atom_id res chain seq x y z
N ASP A 1 -0.64 -9.95 12.40
CA ASP A 1 -0.03 -8.90 11.55
C ASP A 1 1.36 -8.54 12.08
N TYR A 2 2.24 -8.07 11.20
CA TYR A 2 3.59 -7.54 11.47
C TYR A 2 4.58 -8.48 12.19
N GLN A 3 4.27 -9.77 12.31
CA GLN A 3 5.17 -10.75 12.91
C GLN A 3 6.37 -11.00 11.98
N ARG A 4 7.53 -11.32 12.55
CA ARG A 4 8.68 -11.73 11.75
C ARG A 4 8.37 -13.06 11.06
N LYS A 5 8.97 -13.27 9.90
CA LYS A 5 8.80 -14.50 9.10
C LYS A 5 9.08 -15.78 9.92
N ASP A 6 10.12 -15.77 10.75
CA ASP A 6 10.47 -16.93 11.56
C ASP A 6 9.50 -17.18 12.71
N ASP A 7 8.92 -16.12 13.29
CA ASP A 7 7.87 -16.26 14.31
C ASP A 7 6.59 -16.85 13.68
N LEU A 8 6.21 -16.42 12.47
CA LEU A 8 5.08 -17.00 11.73
C LEU A 8 5.32 -18.48 11.42
N ARG A 9 6.54 -18.87 11.02
CA ARG A 9 6.90 -20.28 10.81
C ARG A 9 6.82 -21.08 12.11
N GLN A 10 7.28 -20.49 13.21
CA GLN A 10 7.23 -21.14 14.51
C GLN A 10 5.78 -21.35 14.96
N MET A 11 4.90 -20.37 14.75
CA MET A 11 3.46 -20.52 15.00
C MET A 11 2.86 -21.70 14.23
N VAL A 12 3.21 -21.88 12.94
CA VAL A 12 2.74 -23.05 12.17
C VAL A 12 3.23 -24.36 12.77
N LYS A 13 4.51 -24.44 13.19
CA LYS A 13 5.08 -25.62 13.85
C LYS A 13 4.38 -25.91 15.18
N ASP A 14 3.99 -24.87 15.90
CA ASP A 14 3.27 -24.95 17.19
C ASP A 14 1.75 -25.11 17.01
N HIS A 15 1.31 -25.55 15.81
CA HIS A 15 -0.07 -25.89 15.47
C HIS A 15 -1.08 -24.73 15.45
N PHE A 16 -0.61 -23.49 15.30
CA PHE A 16 -1.48 -22.38 14.87
C PHE A 16 -1.79 -22.50 13.37
N ALA A 17 -2.74 -23.39 13.04
CA ALA A 17 -3.03 -23.80 11.66
C ALA A 17 -3.61 -22.70 10.75
N ILE A 18 -4.19 -21.63 11.33
CA ILE A 18 -4.79 -20.52 10.58
C ILE A 18 -4.13 -19.22 11.02
N LEU A 19 -3.34 -18.62 10.14
CA LEU A 19 -2.70 -17.33 10.36
C LEU A 19 -3.52 -16.22 9.68
N LYS A 20 -4.26 -15.44 10.47
CA LYS A 20 -5.02 -14.29 9.96
C LYS A 20 -4.12 -13.09 9.74
N VAL A 21 -4.36 -12.38 8.65
CA VAL A 21 -3.72 -11.10 8.30
C VAL A 21 -4.79 -10.13 7.80
N GLY A 22 -4.69 -8.86 8.20
CA GLY A 22 -5.65 -7.83 7.83
C GLY A 22 -4.99 -6.46 7.80
N PRO A 23 -4.80 -5.80 8.96
CA PRO A 23 -4.13 -4.50 9.06
C PRO A 23 -2.83 -4.38 8.27
N TRP A 24 -2.00 -5.43 8.20
CA TRP A 24 -0.73 -5.34 7.45
C TRP A 24 -0.94 -5.19 5.94
N LEU A 25 -1.99 -5.79 5.38
CA LEU A 25 -2.32 -5.64 3.95
C LEU A 25 -2.70 -4.19 3.64
N THR A 26 -3.62 -3.62 4.41
CA THR A 26 -4.07 -2.23 4.23
C THR A 26 -3.03 -1.20 4.64
N PHE A 27 -2.15 -1.54 5.59
CA PHE A 27 -0.99 -0.74 5.94
C PHE A 27 0.03 -0.69 4.80
N SER A 28 0.30 -1.82 4.14
CA SER A 28 1.18 -1.89 2.96
C SER A 28 0.60 -1.11 1.77
N PHE A 29 -0.70 -1.22 1.52
CA PHE A 29 -1.43 -0.36 0.59
C PHE A 29 -1.20 1.13 0.92
N ARG A 30 -1.41 1.51 2.19
CA ARG A 30 -1.23 2.89 2.65
C ARG A 30 0.20 3.38 2.46
N GLU A 31 1.22 2.57 2.79
CA GLU A 31 2.62 2.94 2.56
C GLU A 31 2.88 3.30 1.09
N THR A 32 2.38 2.45 0.18
CA THR A 32 2.55 2.68 -1.26
C THR A 32 1.81 3.93 -1.71
N VAL A 33 0.57 4.11 -1.28
CA VAL A 33 -0.24 5.28 -1.64
C VAL A 33 0.39 6.58 -1.13
N LEU A 34 0.94 6.60 0.09
CA LEU A 34 1.64 7.78 0.61
C LEU A 34 2.95 8.03 -0.17
N ALA A 35 3.69 6.99 -0.54
CA ALA A 35 4.87 7.09 -1.38
C ALA A 35 4.54 7.68 -2.77
N LEU A 36 3.48 7.18 -3.41
CA LEU A 36 2.97 7.70 -4.68
C LEU A 36 2.51 9.16 -4.56
N ALA A 37 1.85 9.55 -3.46
CA ALA A 37 1.47 10.94 -3.23
C ALA A 37 2.70 11.87 -3.06
N ASN A 38 3.78 11.40 -2.45
CA ASN A 38 5.04 12.14 -2.38
C ASN A 38 5.70 12.26 -3.76
N ILE A 39 5.70 11.18 -4.55
CA ILE A 39 6.17 11.18 -5.95
C ILE A 39 5.37 12.18 -6.78
N GLU A 40 4.03 12.18 -6.70
CA GLU A 40 3.17 13.10 -7.44
C GLU A 40 3.52 14.56 -7.12
N ASN A 41 3.72 14.89 -5.85
CA ASN A 41 4.09 16.23 -5.44
C ASN A 41 5.47 16.63 -5.96
N GLU A 42 6.48 15.77 -5.88
CA GLU A 42 7.82 16.10 -6.39
C GLU A 42 7.82 16.22 -7.92
N TRP A 43 7.12 15.31 -8.59
CA TRP A 43 7.18 15.17 -10.05
C TRP A 43 6.29 16.16 -10.79
N LEU A 44 5.07 16.40 -10.29
CA LEU A 44 4.00 17.06 -11.04
C LEU A 44 3.60 18.42 -10.50
N SER A 45 3.92 18.78 -9.24
CA SER A 45 3.44 20.03 -8.63
C SER A 45 3.82 21.31 -9.37
N ARG A 46 4.96 21.31 -10.07
CA ARG A 46 5.47 22.46 -10.85
C ARG A 46 5.14 22.39 -12.34
N ARG A 47 4.43 21.34 -12.78
CA ARG A 47 4.10 21.17 -14.20
C ARG A 47 2.85 21.95 -14.56
N LYS A 48 2.96 22.76 -15.62
CA LYS A 48 1.84 23.56 -16.12
C LYS A 48 0.70 22.63 -16.58
N GLY A 49 -0.51 22.95 -16.17
CA GLY A 49 -1.73 22.22 -16.57
C GLY A 49 -2.04 20.97 -15.74
N ILE A 50 -1.22 20.65 -14.73
CA ILE A 50 -1.47 19.51 -13.84
C ILE A 50 -1.84 20.02 -12.45
N SER A 51 -2.93 19.48 -11.91
CA SER A 51 -3.33 19.70 -10.52
C SER A 51 -3.10 18.41 -9.73
N VAL A 52 -2.30 18.46 -8.68
CA VAL A 52 -2.02 17.30 -7.82
C VAL A 52 -3.23 16.92 -6.94
N SER A 53 -3.27 15.67 -6.49
CA SER A 53 -4.35 15.11 -5.67
C SER A 53 -4.47 15.76 -4.29
N ASN A 54 -3.34 16.17 -3.71
CA ASN A 54 -3.22 16.55 -2.30
C ASN A 54 -3.70 15.44 -1.32
N LEU A 55 -3.59 14.16 -1.71
CA LEU A 55 -4.19 13.03 -1.00
C LEU A 55 -3.86 13.00 0.50
N ILE A 56 -2.60 13.21 0.88
CA ILE A 56 -2.18 13.19 2.29
C ILE A 56 -2.95 14.24 3.11
N ARG A 57 -3.13 15.45 2.56
CA ARG A 57 -3.89 16.52 3.22
C ARG A 57 -5.37 16.18 3.31
N VAL A 58 -5.94 15.57 2.28
CA VAL A 58 -7.34 15.11 2.27
C VAL A 58 -7.56 14.05 3.35
N ILE A 59 -6.69 13.04 3.43
CA ILE A 59 -6.71 12.02 4.49
C ILE A 59 -6.70 12.67 5.87
N GLU A 60 -5.72 13.54 6.14
CA GLU A 60 -5.60 14.18 7.46
C GLU A 60 -6.83 15.01 7.81
N LYS A 61 -7.41 15.74 6.84
CA LYS A 61 -8.63 16.52 7.03
C LYS A 61 -9.82 15.62 7.33
N THR A 62 -10.10 14.65 6.46
CA THR A 62 -11.24 13.74 6.58
C THR A 62 -11.19 12.94 7.89
N MET A 63 -10.01 12.47 8.29
CA MET A 63 -9.85 11.78 9.57
C MET A 63 -10.12 12.71 10.76
N LYS A 64 -9.64 13.96 10.74
CA LYS A 64 -9.93 14.95 11.81
C LYS A 64 -11.42 15.25 11.92
N GLU A 65 -12.11 15.40 10.79
CA GLU A 65 -13.54 15.72 10.74
C GLU A 65 -14.43 14.53 11.14
N ASN A 66 -13.93 13.31 11.00
CA ASN A 66 -14.68 12.09 11.26
C ASN A 66 -13.94 11.19 12.28
N PRO A 67 -13.90 11.54 13.57
CA PRO A 67 -13.04 10.87 14.57
C PRO A 67 -13.49 9.46 14.96
N GLY A 68 -14.69 9.02 14.56
CA GLY A 68 -15.37 7.81 15.05
C GLY A 68 -14.55 6.51 14.95
N TYR A 69 -13.71 6.34 13.92
CA TYR A 69 -12.93 5.11 13.73
C TYR A 69 -11.55 5.12 14.40
N TRP A 70 -11.03 6.27 14.85
CA TRP A 70 -9.68 6.37 15.43
C TRP A 70 -9.61 6.92 16.85
N GLN A 71 -10.60 7.68 17.32
CA GLN A 71 -10.53 8.42 18.60
C GLN A 71 -10.29 7.55 19.84
N LYS A 72 -10.70 6.28 19.80
CA LYS A 72 -10.47 5.31 20.89
C LYS A 72 -9.08 4.65 20.82
N HIS A 73 -8.32 4.90 19.76
CA HIS A 73 -7.05 4.23 19.46
C HIS A 73 -5.86 5.20 19.46
N TYR A 74 -6.07 6.46 19.07
CA TYR A 74 -5.02 7.47 19.02
C TYR A 74 -5.29 8.52 20.08
N HIS A 75 -4.23 8.87 20.81
CA HIS A 75 -4.23 9.88 21.85
C HIS A 75 -2.99 10.76 21.67
N GLY A 76 -2.97 11.90 22.37
CA GLY A 76 -1.86 12.82 22.33
C GLY A 76 -2.21 14.14 21.65
N ASP A 77 -1.17 14.93 21.40
CA ASP A 77 -1.30 16.24 20.79
C ASP A 77 -1.60 16.18 19.28
N LYS A 78 -1.77 17.35 18.67
CA LYS A 78 -2.09 17.48 17.24
C LYS A 78 -1.04 16.83 16.33
N ASN A 79 0.24 16.90 16.69
CA ASN A 79 1.33 16.34 15.89
C ASN A 79 1.39 14.82 16.05
N GLU A 80 1.19 14.30 17.26
CA GLU A 80 1.10 12.88 17.55
C GLU A 80 -0.08 12.25 16.80
N LEU A 81 -1.26 12.87 16.85
CA LEU A 81 -2.44 12.42 16.10
C LEU A 81 -2.18 12.42 14.58
N THR A 82 -1.61 13.49 14.05
CA THR A 82 -1.31 13.59 12.61
C THR A 82 -0.28 12.53 12.18
N ARG A 83 0.69 12.21 13.03
CA ARG A 83 1.62 11.08 12.82
C ARG A 83 0.88 9.75 12.86
N ALA A 84 -0.01 9.55 13.83
CA ALA A 84 -0.76 8.31 14.01
C ALA A 84 -1.71 8.01 12.83
N PHE A 85 -2.34 9.04 12.26
CA PHE A 85 -3.18 8.89 11.04
C PHE A 85 -2.42 8.28 9.88
N LYS A 86 -1.14 8.63 9.75
CA LYS A 86 -0.29 8.19 8.65
C LYS A 86 0.48 6.91 8.95
N TYR A 87 0.90 6.67 10.19
CA TYR A 87 1.96 5.70 10.46
C TYR A 87 1.67 4.70 11.58
N SER A 88 0.53 4.80 12.28
CA SER A 88 0.22 3.84 13.35
C SER A 88 -0.08 2.44 12.81
N TYR A 89 0.52 1.41 13.43
CA TYR A 89 0.26 0.01 13.12
C TYR A 89 -1.19 -0.44 13.35
N SER A 90 -1.95 0.31 14.15
CA SER A 90 -3.40 0.07 14.30
C SER A 90 -4.17 0.27 13.00
N ASP A 91 -3.57 0.97 12.02
CA ASP A 91 -4.05 1.15 10.65
C ASP A 91 -5.52 1.60 10.57
N ARG A 92 -5.90 2.57 11.41
CA ARG A 92 -7.30 3.03 11.47
C ARG A 92 -7.74 3.78 10.21
N ILE A 93 -6.79 4.23 9.38
CA ILE A 93 -7.04 4.81 8.07
C ILE A 93 -7.78 3.85 7.13
N ARG A 94 -7.70 2.52 7.32
CA ARG A 94 -8.39 1.54 6.47
C ARG A 94 -9.91 1.75 6.35
N TYR A 95 -10.53 2.34 7.37
CA TYR A 95 -11.97 2.64 7.39
C TYR A 95 -12.33 3.91 6.60
N TYR A 96 -11.32 4.70 6.21
CA TYR A 96 -11.50 5.99 5.55
C TYR A 96 -11.26 5.93 4.04
N TRP A 97 -10.63 4.88 3.50
CA TRP A 97 -10.46 4.73 2.05
C TRP A 97 -11.77 4.81 1.23
N PRO A 98 -12.91 4.29 1.73
CA PRO A 98 -14.19 4.42 1.02
C PRO A 98 -14.82 5.81 1.11
N PHE A 99 -14.28 6.74 1.91
CA PHE A 99 -14.86 8.08 2.01
C PHE A 99 -14.72 8.80 0.67
N PRO A 100 -15.80 9.45 0.16
CA PRO A 100 -15.81 10.04 -1.18
C PRO A 100 -14.65 11.01 -1.43
N GLU A 101 -14.26 11.80 -0.42
CA GLU A 101 -13.18 12.78 -0.53
C GLU A 101 -11.82 12.09 -0.74
N ILE A 102 -11.55 11.04 0.05
CA ILE A 102 -10.31 10.27 -0.05
C ILE A 102 -10.28 9.46 -1.35
N ASN A 103 -11.39 8.81 -1.70
CA ASN A 103 -11.51 8.02 -2.92
C ASN A 103 -11.30 8.90 -4.17
N THR A 104 -11.91 10.09 -4.20
CA THR A 104 -11.71 11.07 -5.28
C THR A 104 -10.25 11.50 -5.39
N ALA A 105 -9.61 11.83 -4.27
CA ALA A 105 -8.20 12.21 -4.26
C ALA A 105 -7.29 11.06 -4.69
N LEU A 106 -7.57 9.83 -4.26
CA LEU A 106 -6.84 8.64 -4.66
C LEU A 106 -6.96 8.39 -6.17
N ASN A 107 -8.18 8.43 -6.72
CA ASN A 107 -8.38 8.25 -8.16
C ASN A 107 -7.65 9.31 -8.98
N LYS A 108 -7.64 10.56 -8.51
CA LYS A 108 -6.86 11.64 -9.13
C LYS A 108 -5.35 11.38 -9.07
N LEU A 109 -4.83 10.91 -7.93
CA LEU A 109 -3.43 10.53 -7.78
C LEU A 109 -3.04 9.44 -8.79
N LEU A 110 -3.83 8.35 -8.85
CA LEU A 110 -3.57 7.23 -9.76
C LEU A 110 -3.64 7.68 -11.23
N GLY A 111 -4.66 8.48 -11.59
CA GLY A 111 -4.79 9.04 -12.94
C GLY A 111 -3.59 9.91 -13.33
N ASN A 112 -3.20 10.85 -12.46
CA ASN A 112 -2.05 11.73 -12.69
C ASN A 112 -0.76 10.94 -12.95
N LEU A 113 -0.49 9.89 -12.16
CA LEU A 113 0.71 9.06 -12.30
C LEU A 113 0.64 8.04 -13.43
N ARG A 114 -0.56 7.68 -13.89
CA ARG A 114 -0.76 6.89 -15.11
C ARG A 114 -0.47 7.70 -16.36
N ASP A 115 -0.98 8.93 -16.41
CA ASP A 115 -0.80 9.84 -17.55
C ASP A 115 0.62 10.45 -17.60
N ASN A 116 1.32 10.44 -16.46
CA ASN A 116 2.68 10.96 -16.34
C ASN A 116 3.57 9.89 -15.70
N PRO A 117 4.17 8.99 -16.51
CA PRO A 117 5.00 7.89 -16.01
C PRO A 117 6.03 8.34 -14.98
N ILE A 118 6.16 7.55 -13.91
CA ILE A 118 7.03 7.88 -12.77
C ILE A 118 8.49 7.75 -13.19
N PRO A 119 9.34 8.78 -13.02
CA PRO A 119 10.78 8.66 -13.21
C PRO A 119 11.36 7.55 -12.34
N LEU A 120 12.17 6.68 -12.94
CA LEU A 120 12.76 5.54 -12.24
C LEU A 120 13.61 5.93 -11.01
N SER A 121 14.23 7.12 -11.03
CA SER A 121 14.98 7.65 -9.89
C SER A 121 14.06 7.98 -8.70
N LEU A 122 12.89 8.57 -8.94
CA LEU A 122 11.89 8.81 -7.89
C LEU A 122 11.30 7.49 -7.40
N LEU A 123 11.05 6.53 -8.30
CA LEU A 123 10.60 5.20 -7.90
C LEU A 123 11.63 4.52 -6.98
N SER A 124 12.92 4.58 -7.33
CA SER A 124 14.00 4.04 -6.49
C SER A 124 14.08 4.70 -5.12
N GLN A 125 13.78 6.00 -5.01
CA GLN A 125 13.84 6.74 -3.75
C GLN A 125 12.69 6.38 -2.80
N PHE A 126 11.49 6.17 -3.34
CA PHE A 126 10.27 6.02 -2.53
C PHE A 126 9.75 4.58 -2.43
N LEU A 127 10.01 3.75 -3.44
CA LEU A 127 9.57 2.36 -3.56
C LEU A 127 10.71 1.47 -4.10
N PRO A 128 11.81 1.29 -3.33
CA PRO A 128 13.02 0.64 -3.83
C PRO A 128 12.82 -0.82 -4.26
N THR A 129 11.99 -1.60 -3.57
CA THR A 129 11.68 -2.98 -3.95
C THR A 129 10.94 -3.03 -5.29
N GLN A 130 9.93 -2.19 -5.46
CA GLN A 130 9.15 -2.08 -6.70
C GLN A 130 10.03 -1.57 -7.85
N TYR A 131 10.95 -0.65 -7.59
CA TYR A 131 11.92 -0.20 -8.59
C TYR A 131 12.74 -1.36 -9.15
N GLN A 132 13.22 -2.27 -8.29
CA GLN A 132 13.95 -3.46 -8.76
C GLN A 132 13.04 -4.36 -9.60
N ALA A 133 11.81 -4.63 -9.14
CA ALA A 133 10.84 -5.43 -9.91
C ALA A 133 10.52 -4.82 -11.28
N VAL A 134 10.38 -3.50 -11.39
CA VAL A 134 10.21 -2.78 -12.66
C VAL A 134 11.45 -2.92 -13.55
N ARG A 135 12.65 -2.73 -12.98
CA ARG A 135 13.93 -2.86 -13.70
C ARG A 135 14.17 -4.25 -14.26
N GLU A 136 13.68 -5.27 -13.57
CA GLU A 136 13.75 -6.69 -13.95
C GLU A 136 12.60 -7.11 -14.88
N GLY A 137 11.65 -6.21 -15.18
CA GLY A 137 10.51 -6.49 -16.05
C GLY A 137 9.44 -7.39 -15.41
N GLN A 138 9.46 -7.55 -14.08
CA GLN A 138 8.49 -8.38 -13.34
C GLN A 138 7.13 -7.69 -13.22
N ILE A 139 7.13 -6.35 -13.11
CA ILE A 139 5.92 -5.52 -13.03
C ILE A 139 6.05 -4.29 -13.95
N GLN A 140 4.91 -3.70 -14.32
CA GLN A 140 4.92 -2.43 -15.04
C GLN A 140 5.10 -1.25 -14.07
N ASN A 141 5.61 -0.13 -14.59
CA ASN A 141 5.68 1.13 -13.84
C ASN A 141 4.32 1.86 -13.87
N THR A 142 3.25 1.19 -13.45
CA THR A 142 1.92 1.77 -13.27
C THR A 142 1.58 1.82 -11.78
N PRO A 143 0.85 2.84 -11.30
CA PRO A 143 0.61 2.98 -9.88
C PRO A 143 -0.16 1.78 -9.29
N GLU A 144 -1.04 1.14 -10.06
CA GLU A 144 -1.73 -0.09 -9.66
C GLU A 144 -0.76 -1.26 -9.44
N ASP A 145 0.16 -1.50 -10.38
CA ASP A 145 1.13 -2.60 -10.28
C ASP A 145 2.07 -2.42 -9.10
N LEU A 146 2.49 -1.18 -8.84
CA LEU A 146 3.31 -0.83 -7.68
C LEU A 146 2.57 -1.14 -6.37
N ILE A 147 1.28 -0.80 -6.29
CA ILE A 147 0.41 -1.09 -5.14
C ILE A 147 0.23 -2.60 -4.94
N TYR A 148 -0.16 -3.32 -5.99
CA TYR A 148 -0.36 -4.76 -5.91
C TYR A 148 0.91 -5.48 -5.50
N HIS A 149 2.06 -5.13 -6.11
CA HIS A 149 3.34 -5.71 -5.75
C HIS A 149 3.68 -5.49 -4.26
N LYS A 150 3.46 -4.29 -3.73
CA LYS A 150 3.72 -4.02 -2.30
C LYS A 150 2.82 -4.84 -1.38
N ILE A 151 1.55 -5.00 -1.72
CA ILE A 151 0.63 -5.83 -0.94
C ILE A 151 1.07 -7.30 -1.00
N MET A 152 1.51 -7.77 -2.17
CA MET A 152 2.00 -9.13 -2.36
C MET A 152 3.26 -9.43 -1.53
N GLU A 153 4.13 -8.44 -1.26
CA GLU A 153 5.24 -8.64 -0.32
C GLU A 153 4.75 -9.16 1.05
N VAL A 154 3.58 -8.70 1.52
CA VAL A 154 3.00 -9.16 2.78
C VAL A 154 2.45 -10.58 2.66
N THR A 155 1.70 -10.87 1.59
CA THR A 155 1.11 -12.22 1.42
C THR A 155 2.19 -13.27 1.19
N SER A 156 3.28 -12.93 0.51
CA SER A 156 4.46 -13.80 0.34
C SER A 156 5.07 -14.22 1.67
N VAL A 157 5.19 -13.31 2.65
CA VAL A 157 5.70 -13.66 3.99
C VAL A 157 4.86 -14.76 4.65
N TYR A 158 3.53 -14.67 4.53
CA TYR A 158 2.62 -15.68 5.08
C TYR A 158 2.67 -16.99 4.28
N ALA A 159 2.66 -16.91 2.95
CA ALA A 159 2.72 -18.10 2.08
C ALA A 159 4.01 -18.91 2.28
N GLU A 160 5.14 -18.22 2.48
CA GLU A 160 6.42 -18.85 2.79
C GLU A 160 6.45 -19.45 4.21
N ALA A 161 5.73 -18.85 5.17
CA ALA A 161 5.63 -19.36 6.53
C ALA A 161 4.77 -20.63 6.60
N THR A 162 3.70 -20.71 5.81
CA THR A 162 2.79 -21.86 5.75
C THR A 162 3.23 -22.96 4.78
N GLN A 163 4.41 -22.81 4.14
CA GLN A 163 4.95 -23.75 3.14
C GLN A 163 4.04 -23.95 1.92
N MET A 164 3.09 -23.05 1.66
CA MET A 164 2.30 -23.07 0.42
C MET A 164 3.19 -22.90 -0.81
N ALA A 165 4.26 -22.10 -0.71
CA ALA A 165 5.23 -21.89 -1.78
C ALA A 165 6.05 -23.14 -2.19
N ASN A 166 6.10 -24.18 -1.35
CA ASN A 166 6.89 -25.40 -1.61
C ASN A 166 6.08 -26.54 -2.24
N LYS A 167 4.74 -26.41 -2.34
CA LYS A 167 3.88 -27.48 -2.89
C LYS A 167 3.57 -27.32 -4.38
N GLU A 168 3.79 -26.13 -4.95
CA GLU A 168 3.63 -25.88 -6.38
C GLU A 168 4.94 -25.27 -6.92
N GLY A 169 5.75 -26.10 -7.56
CA GLY A 169 6.89 -25.59 -8.30
C GLY A 169 6.42 -24.85 -9.54
N SER A 170 6.34 -23.52 -9.53
CA SER A 170 6.42 -22.71 -10.75
C SER A 170 6.45 -21.22 -10.46
N ARG A 171 7.32 -20.53 -11.20
CA ARG A 171 7.46 -19.08 -11.33
C ARG A 171 6.09 -18.39 -11.37
N GLN A 172 5.86 -17.44 -10.47
CA GLN A 172 4.81 -16.43 -10.68
C GLN A 172 5.22 -15.57 -11.87
N THR A 173 4.39 -15.58 -12.92
CA THR A 173 4.63 -14.80 -14.13
C THR A 173 3.69 -13.61 -14.19
N ALA A 174 3.99 -12.64 -15.06
CA ALA A 174 3.12 -11.49 -15.33
C ALA A 174 1.66 -11.87 -15.71
N SER A 175 1.42 -13.14 -16.08
CA SER A 175 0.09 -13.71 -16.32
C SER A 175 -0.79 -13.79 -15.07
N ASP A 176 -0.21 -14.15 -13.93
CA ASP A 176 -0.96 -14.38 -12.69
C ASP A 176 -1.49 -13.06 -12.10
N LEU A 177 -0.71 -11.98 -12.28
CA LEU A 177 -1.14 -10.62 -11.95
C LEU A 177 -2.28 -10.14 -12.85
N ALA A 178 -2.33 -10.56 -14.12
CA ALA A 178 -3.40 -10.17 -15.04
C ALA A 178 -4.73 -10.88 -14.75
N GLU A 179 -4.67 -12.11 -14.23
CA GLU A 179 -5.86 -12.87 -13.83
C GLU A 179 -6.44 -12.35 -12.51
N TYR A 180 -5.60 -12.03 -11.52
CA TYR A 180 -6.04 -11.42 -10.26
C TYR A 180 -6.67 -10.03 -10.43
N ARG A 181 -6.23 -9.25 -11.44
CA ARG A 181 -6.84 -7.96 -11.82
C ARG A 181 -8.32 -8.06 -12.24
N LYS A 182 -8.80 -9.24 -12.67
CA LYS A 182 -10.21 -9.43 -13.03
C LYS A 182 -11.10 -9.63 -11.81
N GLU A 183 -10.54 -10.10 -10.71
CA GLU A 183 -11.31 -10.50 -9.51
C GLU A 183 -11.35 -9.41 -8.44
N VAL A 184 -10.31 -8.58 -8.34
CA VAL A 184 -10.23 -7.50 -7.35
C VAL A 184 -10.65 -6.17 -7.98
N LYS A 185 -11.95 -5.87 -7.91
CA LYS A 185 -12.46 -4.50 -8.11
C LYS A 185 -11.99 -3.63 -6.93
N ILE A 186 -10.92 -2.88 -7.13
CA ILE A 186 -10.62 -1.68 -6.34
C ILE A 186 -11.49 -0.54 -6.87
#